data_AF-A0A8H3XD00-F1
#
_entry.id   AF-A0A8H3XD00-F1
#
_cell.length_a   1.000
_cell.length_b   1.000
_cell.length_c   1.000
_cell.angle_alpha   90.00
_cell.angle_beta   90.00
_cell.angle_gamma   90.00
#
_symmetry.space_group_name_H-M   'P 1'
#
loop_
_entity.id
_entity.type
_entity.pdbx_description
1 polymer ?
#
loop_
_entity_poly.entity_id
_entity_poly.type
_entity_poly.pdbx_seq_one_letter_code
_entity_poly.pdbx_strand_id
1 'polypeptide(L)'
;MMSNNDNLLYKQKQPSLSPKFNDIVHNFPHYTIEYVKSLFPIRTWILGYNKKWLAGDLVAGLTVSAVIIPQAMAYGSIIGIPVEYGLYTSFVGMIVYTLFATTKDATIGPTAVLSIILAQTIRRIKNDFNGGYSDVDIVTTVTLFAGIVSLIIGFLRLGWIFNLIPSPVISGYITASVITISIGQLPFLFGFGHDVVVTNPPYRIIIDFFRSINKTKIDVVIGLISLSFLFAMKFGCSYLEKRYSKYKKLFFFIGISRYIICILVNTFISWLILRNKSENNFPFTVVKTVPNGLKHIKVPPLASNLVFVVLKNLYIIIIVSLLEHLSIAKSFGRFNGYKIDPSQEIIAIGVTNTIGCFLGAIPATGSFSRSALKARTGVLTPFAGVISGSCVLLSLYLLTPVFYYIPQAALSAVIIQAVLVLLTKPSYVKMLYNVNVLDFVVFSVSIIIAMFSTLDWSIIASWGLSLLILLLRIAFPRIDVLNRLFLTDYYDDPNHNPMHVYVPKHHPSFSTVESLPDGILAFRIQESIIFPNANYICDQIVDYVKLNTYRMYKIPEKKGNYSHFFSFK
;
A
#
# COMPACT_ATOMS: atom_id res chain seq x y z
N MET A 1 -39.34 -6.82 -51.53
CA MET A 1 -38.82 -5.44 -51.43
C MET A 1 -38.35 -5.23 -49.99
N MET A 2 -37.13 -5.65 -49.70
CA MET A 2 -36.45 -5.44 -48.41
C MET A 2 -35.08 -4.83 -48.75
N SER A 3 -34.98 -3.51 -48.67
CA SER A 3 -33.70 -2.83 -48.52
C SER A 3 -33.93 -1.60 -47.65
N ASN A 4 -32.93 -1.24 -46.84
CA ASN A 4 -32.82 -0.03 -46.01
C ASN A 4 -32.99 -0.21 -44.49
N ASN A 5 -32.47 -1.30 -43.91
CA ASN A 5 -32.22 -1.37 -42.45
C ASN A 5 -30.71 -1.43 -42.09
N ASP A 6 -29.85 -0.79 -42.89
CA ASP A 6 -28.39 -0.72 -42.63
C ASP A 6 -27.97 0.34 -41.58
N ASN A 7 -28.90 0.97 -40.87
CA ASN A 7 -28.60 2.09 -39.96
C ASN A 7 -28.80 1.81 -38.46
N LEU A 8 -28.87 0.54 -38.04
CA LEU A 8 -28.95 0.17 -36.62
C LEU A 8 -27.61 -0.25 -36.00
N LEU A 9 -26.48 0.03 -36.66
CA LEU A 9 -25.20 0.14 -35.96
C LEU A 9 -25.25 1.44 -35.15
N TYR A 10 -25.44 1.31 -33.84
CA TYR A 10 -25.30 2.37 -32.84
C TYR A 10 -23.94 3.08 -33.01
N LYS A 11 -23.83 4.01 -33.96
CA LYS A 11 -22.75 4.99 -34.06
C LYS A 11 -22.98 5.98 -32.93
N GLN A 12 -22.63 5.59 -31.72
CA GLN A 12 -22.52 6.51 -30.61
C GLN A 12 -21.40 7.50 -30.99
N LYS A 13 -21.75 8.61 -31.65
CA LYS A 13 -20.80 9.71 -31.90
C LYS A 13 -20.20 10.07 -30.55
N GLN A 14 -18.87 10.01 -30.44
CA GLN A 14 -18.19 10.47 -29.23
C GLN A 14 -18.71 11.87 -28.92
N PRO A 15 -19.18 12.13 -27.69
CA PRO A 15 -19.76 13.42 -27.34
C PRO A 15 -18.72 14.51 -27.60
N SER A 16 -19.08 15.51 -28.39
CA SER A 16 -18.18 16.63 -28.67
C SER A 16 -17.73 17.28 -27.36
N LEU A 17 -16.43 17.55 -27.21
CA LEU A 17 -15.86 18.15 -26.00
C LEU A 17 -16.17 19.66 -25.89
N SER A 18 -16.51 20.31 -27.00
CA SER A 18 -16.84 21.74 -27.10
C SER A 18 -17.93 22.22 -26.11
N PRO A 19 -19.12 21.59 -26.01
CA PRO A 19 -20.14 22.00 -25.05
C PRO A 19 -19.66 21.88 -23.59
N LYS A 20 -18.95 20.80 -23.25
CA LYS A 20 -18.38 20.64 -21.90
C LYS A 20 -17.34 21.70 -21.57
N PHE A 21 -16.52 22.09 -22.55
CA PHE A 21 -15.52 23.13 -22.36
C PHE A 21 -16.17 24.51 -22.17
N ASN A 22 -17.16 24.85 -23.00
CA ASN A 22 -17.90 26.11 -22.87
C ASN A 22 -18.65 26.21 -21.53
N ASP A 23 -19.26 25.12 -21.06
CA ASP A 23 -19.90 25.06 -19.74
C ASP A 23 -18.90 25.32 -18.59
N ILE A 24 -17.69 24.73 -18.68
CA ILE A 24 -16.64 24.93 -17.69
C ILE A 24 -16.14 26.38 -17.69
N VAL A 25 -15.98 26.98 -18.87
CA VAL A 25 -15.50 28.36 -19.00
C VAL A 25 -16.53 29.36 -18.48
N HIS A 26 -17.82 29.19 -18.83
CA HIS A 26 -18.88 30.08 -18.33
C HIS A 26 -19.12 29.96 -16.82
N ASN A 27 -19.07 28.74 -16.27
CA ASN A 27 -19.33 28.50 -14.85
C ASN A 27 -18.04 28.35 -14.01
N PHE A 28 -16.90 28.78 -14.54
CA PHE A 28 -15.59 28.67 -13.88
C PHE A 28 -15.58 29.16 -12.42
N PRO A 29 -16.13 30.35 -12.06
CA PRO A 29 -16.14 30.79 -10.67
C PRO A 29 -16.97 29.88 -9.75
N HIS A 30 -18.11 29.38 -10.24
CA HIS A 30 -18.94 28.47 -9.47
C HIS A 30 -18.25 27.13 -9.24
N TYR A 31 -17.66 26.52 -10.29
CA TYR A 31 -16.90 25.28 -10.17
C TYR A 31 -15.66 25.43 -9.28
N THR A 32 -15.02 26.61 -9.28
CA THR A 32 -13.89 26.89 -8.40
C THR A 32 -14.33 26.93 -6.93
N ILE A 33 -15.46 27.58 -6.64
CA ILE A 33 -16.02 27.62 -5.28
C ILE A 33 -16.43 26.22 -4.80
N GLU A 34 -17.15 25.46 -5.64
CA GLU A 34 -17.52 24.06 -5.38
C GLU A 34 -16.28 23.20 -5.13
N TYR A 35 -15.23 23.38 -5.94
CA TYR A 35 -13.97 22.68 -5.77
C TYR A 35 -13.29 23.02 -4.43
N VAL A 36 -13.15 24.31 -4.09
CA VAL A 36 -12.57 24.72 -2.81
C VAL A 36 -13.40 24.22 -1.63
N LYS A 37 -14.73 24.20 -1.74
CA LYS A 37 -15.60 23.59 -0.72
C LYS A 37 -15.34 22.08 -0.60
N SER A 38 -15.14 21.38 -1.71
CA SER A 38 -14.85 19.94 -1.73
C SER A 38 -13.51 19.57 -1.08
N LEU A 39 -12.54 20.50 -1.04
CA LEU A 39 -11.24 20.30 -0.38
C LEU A 39 -11.33 20.16 1.15
N PHE A 40 -12.45 20.57 1.77
CA PHE A 40 -12.65 20.49 3.23
C PHE A 40 -13.81 19.55 3.60
N PRO A 41 -13.64 18.22 3.49
CA PRO A 41 -14.65 17.25 3.90
C PRO A 41 -15.12 17.40 5.35
N ILE A 42 -14.30 17.99 6.23
CA ILE A 42 -14.64 18.25 7.64
C ILE A 42 -16.01 18.93 7.82
N ARG A 43 -16.40 19.79 6.88
CA ARG A 43 -17.68 20.51 6.91
C ARG A 43 -18.89 19.58 6.90
N THR A 44 -18.78 18.40 6.29
CA THR A 44 -19.90 17.46 6.13
C THR A 44 -20.31 16.82 7.45
N TRP A 45 -19.37 16.58 8.37
CA TRP A 45 -19.62 15.83 9.60
C TRP A 45 -19.52 16.69 10.87
N ILE A 46 -18.75 17.79 10.86
CA ILE A 46 -18.54 18.62 12.06
C ILE A 46 -19.84 19.28 12.54
N LEU A 47 -20.72 19.68 11.62
CA LEU A 47 -22.00 20.33 11.94
C LEU A 47 -23.02 19.35 12.54
N GLY A 48 -22.87 18.05 12.29
CA GLY A 48 -23.73 16.99 12.85
C GLY A 48 -23.13 16.28 14.06
N TYR A 49 -22.03 16.80 14.63
CA TYR A 49 -21.28 16.12 15.68
C TYR A 49 -22.05 16.10 17.01
N ASN A 50 -22.15 14.92 17.65
CA ASN A 50 -22.95 14.73 18.86
C ASN A 50 -22.15 14.04 19.99
N LYS A 51 -22.70 14.06 21.21
CA LYS A 51 -22.04 13.47 22.40
C LYS A 51 -21.81 11.95 22.30
N LYS A 52 -22.66 11.21 21.58
CA LYS A 52 -22.45 9.76 21.36
C LYS A 52 -21.25 9.50 20.46
N TRP A 53 -21.07 10.33 19.43
CA TRP A 53 -19.90 10.29 18.56
C TRP A 53 -18.62 10.63 19.34
N LEU A 54 -18.68 11.65 20.20
CA LEU A 54 -17.57 11.99 21.09
C LEU A 54 -17.15 10.81 21.97
N ALA A 55 -18.08 10.10 22.59
CA ALA A 55 -17.75 8.94 23.42
C ALA A 55 -17.06 7.81 22.62
N GLY A 56 -17.57 7.51 21.41
CA GLY A 56 -16.97 6.51 20.53
C GLY A 56 -15.57 6.92 20.04
N ASP A 57 -15.43 8.17 19.60
CA ASP A 57 -14.17 8.72 19.12
C ASP A 57 -13.14 8.87 20.24
N LEU A 58 -13.56 9.12 21.49
CA LEU A 58 -12.68 9.17 22.65
C LEU A 58 -12.10 7.80 22.98
N VAL A 59 -12.93 6.74 22.99
CA VAL A 59 -12.45 5.37 23.17
C VAL A 59 -11.49 4.98 22.04
N ALA A 60 -11.85 5.25 20.79
CA ALA A 60 -10.99 4.98 19.64
C ALA A 60 -9.67 5.75 19.72
N GLY A 61 -9.74 7.04 20.04
CA GLY A 61 -8.60 7.95 20.12
C GLY A 61 -7.59 7.54 21.19
N LEU A 62 -8.06 7.24 22.40
CA LEU A 62 -7.23 6.75 23.52
C LEU A 62 -6.62 5.37 23.22
N THR A 63 -7.39 4.49 22.59
CA THR A 63 -6.92 3.15 22.24
C THR A 63 -5.80 3.21 21.20
N VAL A 64 -5.95 4.06 20.19
CA VAL A 64 -4.91 4.29 19.18
C VAL A 64 -3.69 4.99 19.78
N SER A 65 -3.87 5.96 20.70
CA SER A 65 -2.73 6.65 21.32
C SER A 65 -1.87 5.72 22.18
N ALA A 66 -2.49 4.76 22.88
CA ALA A 66 -1.76 3.75 23.66
C ALA A 66 -0.81 2.90 22.79
N VAL A 67 -1.13 2.71 21.51
CA VAL A 67 -0.31 1.94 20.57
C VAL A 67 0.67 2.82 19.80
N ILE A 68 0.25 4.03 19.41
CA ILE A 68 1.05 4.90 18.56
C ILE A 68 2.29 5.46 19.27
N ILE A 69 2.23 5.74 20.59
CA ILE A 69 3.35 6.36 21.31
C ILE A 69 4.60 5.45 21.29
N PRO A 70 4.53 4.18 21.72
CA PRO A 70 5.67 3.26 21.58
C PRO A 70 6.14 3.08 20.13
N GLN A 71 5.19 2.93 19.20
CA GLN A 71 5.50 2.65 17.80
C GLN A 71 6.20 3.83 17.11
N ALA A 72 5.74 5.04 17.37
CA ALA A 72 6.30 6.26 16.81
C ALA A 72 7.77 6.44 17.19
N MET A 73 8.11 6.24 18.47
CA MET A 73 9.49 6.28 18.94
C MET A 73 10.36 5.21 18.26
N ALA A 74 9.80 4.00 18.16
CA ALA A 74 10.41 2.88 17.47
C ALA A 74 10.79 3.22 16.02
N TYR A 75 9.90 3.90 15.31
CA TYR A 75 10.09 4.25 13.91
C TYR A 75 11.14 5.35 13.70
N GLY A 76 11.26 6.31 14.61
CA GLY A 76 12.41 7.23 14.63
C GLY A 76 13.74 6.47 14.76
N SER A 77 13.79 5.47 15.64
CA SER A 77 14.96 4.60 15.80
C SER A 77 15.28 3.75 14.56
N ILE A 78 14.28 3.36 13.75
CA ILE A 78 14.53 2.63 12.48
C ILE A 78 15.27 3.52 11.47
N ILE A 79 14.94 4.82 11.45
CA ILE A 79 15.55 5.79 10.52
C ILE A 79 16.97 6.14 10.95
N GLY A 80 17.28 6.01 12.24
CA GLY A 80 18.55 6.45 12.82
C GLY A 80 18.57 7.93 13.22
N ILE A 81 17.39 8.54 13.40
CA ILE A 81 17.24 9.91 13.93
C ILE A 81 16.68 9.86 15.36
N PRO A 82 16.72 10.98 16.10
CA PRO A 82 16.11 11.05 17.43
C PRO A 82 14.62 10.64 17.42
N VAL A 83 14.19 9.93 18.46
CA VAL A 83 12.90 9.23 18.50
C VAL A 83 11.69 10.17 18.55
N GLU A 84 11.87 11.39 19.04
CA GLU A 84 10.85 12.45 19.12
C GLU A 84 10.29 12.83 17.76
N TYR A 85 11.07 12.72 16.68
CA TYR A 85 10.61 13.00 15.32
C TYR A 85 9.45 12.07 14.92
N GLY A 86 9.43 10.83 15.41
CA GLY A 86 8.30 9.93 15.22
C GLY A 86 7.04 10.40 15.98
N LEU A 87 7.21 10.92 17.20
CA LEU A 87 6.11 11.46 18.00
C LEU A 87 5.54 12.74 17.38
N TYR A 88 6.39 13.66 16.91
CA TYR A 88 5.98 14.85 16.15
C TYR A 88 5.14 14.47 14.94
N THR A 89 5.60 13.47 14.19
CA THR A 89 4.90 12.97 13.00
C THR A 89 3.53 12.39 13.32
N SER A 90 3.40 11.70 14.45
CA SER A 90 2.12 11.15 14.89
C SER A 90 1.14 12.24 15.32
N PHE A 91 1.63 13.26 16.03
CA PHE A 91 0.83 14.42 16.42
C PHE A 91 0.33 15.20 15.19
N VAL A 92 1.23 15.64 14.32
CA VAL A 92 0.88 16.41 13.11
C VAL A 92 0.00 15.57 12.21
N GLY A 93 0.40 14.32 11.96
CA GLY A 93 -0.30 13.40 11.08
C GLY A 93 -1.77 13.26 11.44
N MET A 94 -2.07 13.05 12.71
CA MET A 94 -3.44 12.82 13.15
C MET A 94 -4.31 14.08 13.18
N ILE A 95 -3.73 15.24 13.50
CA ILE A 95 -4.49 16.50 13.57
C ILE A 95 -4.71 17.08 12.18
N VAL A 96 -3.65 17.23 11.38
CA VAL A 96 -3.75 17.88 10.06
C VAL A 96 -4.60 17.05 9.12
N TYR A 97 -4.40 15.73 9.09
CA TYR A 97 -5.19 14.83 8.25
C TYR A 97 -6.70 14.93 8.52
N THR A 98 -7.11 15.06 9.79
CA THR A 98 -8.54 15.14 10.19
C THR A 98 -9.30 16.26 9.47
N LEU A 99 -8.61 17.35 9.11
CA LEU A 99 -9.21 18.50 8.42
C LEU A 99 -9.57 18.20 6.96
N PHE A 100 -8.80 17.32 6.31
CA PHE A 100 -8.88 17.03 4.87
C PHE A 100 -9.35 15.60 4.55
N ALA A 101 -9.44 14.74 5.56
CA ALA A 101 -9.74 13.32 5.43
C ALA A 101 -11.15 13.05 4.89
N THR A 102 -11.25 12.11 3.95
CA THR A 102 -12.53 11.47 3.59
C THR A 102 -12.75 10.18 4.39
N THR A 103 -11.66 9.56 4.85
CA THR A 103 -11.68 8.28 5.56
C THR A 103 -11.58 8.47 7.08
N LYS A 104 -12.60 8.04 7.84
CA LYS A 104 -12.59 8.07 9.32
C LYS A 104 -11.65 7.06 9.98
N ASP A 105 -11.44 5.91 9.35
CA ASP A 105 -10.72 4.78 9.95
C ASP A 105 -9.20 4.90 9.82
N ALA A 106 -8.72 5.71 8.87
CA ALA A 106 -7.29 5.93 8.66
C ALA A 106 -6.64 6.60 9.87
N THR A 107 -5.45 6.12 10.20
CA THR A 107 -4.56 6.66 11.22
C THR A 107 -3.25 7.04 10.56
N ILE A 108 -2.94 8.33 10.56
CA ILE A 108 -1.75 8.88 9.90
C ILE A 108 -0.61 9.05 10.89
N GLY A 109 0.60 8.76 10.45
CA GLY A 109 1.83 9.01 11.20
C GLY A 109 3.00 8.25 10.57
N PRO A 110 4.10 8.04 11.31
CA PRO A 110 5.21 7.27 10.79
C PRO A 110 4.83 5.79 10.68
N THR A 111 5.24 5.11 9.61
CA THR A 111 5.05 3.66 9.43
C THR A 111 6.40 2.96 9.39
N ALA A 112 6.44 1.70 9.81
CA ALA A 112 7.67 0.92 9.82
C ALA A 112 8.28 0.80 8.40
N VAL A 113 7.41 0.60 7.41
CA VAL A 113 7.78 0.44 5.99
C VAL A 113 8.34 1.75 5.43
N LEU A 114 7.65 2.87 5.64
CA LEU A 114 8.13 4.17 5.17
C LEU A 114 9.43 4.59 5.89
N SER A 115 9.58 4.20 7.17
CA SER A 115 10.77 4.49 7.97
C SER A 115 12.03 3.80 7.45
N ILE A 116 11.94 2.51 7.06
CA ILE A 116 13.10 1.80 6.50
C ILE A 116 13.48 2.32 5.12
N ILE A 117 12.50 2.68 4.27
CA ILE A 117 12.79 3.30 2.96
C ILE A 117 13.44 4.65 3.15
N LEU A 118 12.94 5.46 4.09
CA LEU A 118 13.54 6.74 4.40
C LEU A 118 14.98 6.58 4.87
N ALA A 119 15.27 5.61 5.74
CA ALA A 119 16.63 5.26 6.15
C ALA A 119 17.54 4.91 4.96
N GLN A 120 17.05 4.08 4.03
CA GLN A 120 17.76 3.71 2.80
C GLN A 120 17.97 4.91 1.87
N THR A 121 16.97 5.80 1.78
CA THR A 121 16.99 7.02 0.95
C THR A 121 18.00 8.02 1.49
N ILE A 122 18.04 8.24 2.82
CA ILE A 122 19.04 9.10 3.46
C ILE A 122 20.45 8.61 3.15
N ARG A 123 20.69 7.31 3.30
CA ARG A 123 22.01 6.71 2.99
C ARG A 123 22.39 6.92 1.52
N ARG A 124 21.45 6.76 0.59
CA ARG A 124 21.70 7.01 -0.84
C ARG A 124 22.03 8.49 -1.09
N ILE A 125 21.27 9.41 -0.50
CA ILE A 125 21.52 10.86 -0.61
C ILE A 125 22.91 11.22 -0.06
N LYS A 126 23.30 10.66 1.09
CA LYS A 126 24.63 10.87 1.68
C LYS A 126 25.76 10.33 0.80
N ASN A 127 25.56 9.18 0.16
CA ASN A 127 26.54 8.62 -0.78
C ASN A 127 26.66 9.46 -2.05
N ASP A 128 25.54 9.98 -2.57
CA ASP A 128 25.52 10.84 -3.76
C ASP A 128 26.08 12.25 -3.45
N PHE A 129 26.00 12.72 -2.21
CA PHE A 129 26.36 14.08 -1.83
C PHE A 129 26.83 14.21 -0.36
N ASN A 130 28.12 14.52 -0.18
CA ASN A 130 28.77 14.75 1.13
C ASN A 130 28.77 16.24 1.55
N GLY A 131 27.62 16.92 1.53
CA GLY A 131 27.57 18.35 1.93
C GLY A 131 27.38 18.62 3.42
N GLY A 132 27.72 17.67 4.31
CA GLY A 132 27.71 17.88 5.76
C GLY A 132 26.32 18.05 6.40
N TYR A 133 25.22 17.79 5.67
CA TYR A 133 23.87 17.87 6.22
C TYR A 133 23.61 16.76 7.24
N SER A 134 22.90 17.12 8.32
CA SER A 134 22.44 16.12 9.29
C SER A 134 21.36 15.22 8.69
N ASP A 135 21.18 14.01 9.25
CA ASP A 135 20.10 13.10 8.80
C ASP A 135 18.72 13.74 8.92
N VAL A 136 18.52 14.55 9.96
CA VAL A 136 17.29 15.31 10.19
C VAL A 136 17.02 16.33 9.09
N ASP A 137 18.05 17.02 8.63
CA ASP A 137 17.94 18.02 7.56
C ASP A 137 17.52 17.39 6.23
N ILE A 138 18.12 16.24 5.90
CA ILE A 138 17.74 15.46 4.73
C ILE A 138 16.28 14.99 4.87
N VAL A 139 15.91 14.42 6.02
CA VAL A 139 14.56 13.91 6.26
C VAL A 139 13.50 15.00 6.14
N THR A 140 13.67 16.13 6.81
CA THR A 140 12.70 17.23 6.77
C THR A 140 12.53 17.81 5.37
N THR A 141 13.61 17.86 4.58
CA THR A 141 13.57 18.26 3.17
C THR A 141 12.83 17.24 2.31
N VAL A 142 13.11 15.93 2.50
CA VAL A 142 12.36 14.84 1.84
C VAL A 142 10.87 14.92 2.18
N THR A 143 10.51 15.20 3.44
CA THR A 143 9.12 15.36 3.89
C THR A 143 8.42 16.51 3.17
N LEU A 144 9.07 17.66 3.08
CA LEU A 144 8.53 18.84 2.40
C LEU A 144 8.22 18.53 0.93
N PHE A 145 9.21 18.03 0.18
CA PHE A 145 9.02 17.76 -1.24
C PHE A 145 8.10 16.57 -1.51
N ALA A 146 8.09 15.54 -0.65
CA ALA A 146 7.11 14.46 -0.73
C ALA A 146 5.68 15.01 -0.57
N GLY A 147 5.49 15.96 0.34
CA GLY A 147 4.23 16.69 0.53
C GLY A 147 3.83 17.50 -0.71
N ILE A 148 4.74 18.32 -1.24
CA ILE A 148 4.50 19.16 -2.43
C ILE A 148 4.15 18.31 -3.64
N VAL A 149 4.91 17.26 -3.93
CA VAL A 149 4.62 16.40 -5.09
C VAL A 149 3.30 15.65 -4.90
N SER A 150 3.00 15.20 -3.67
CA SER A 150 1.69 14.62 -3.37
C SER A 150 0.56 15.63 -3.60
N LEU A 151 0.71 16.89 -3.18
CA LEU A 151 -0.26 17.94 -3.46
C LEU A 151 -0.47 18.15 -4.96
N ILE A 152 0.61 18.20 -5.75
CA ILE A 152 0.53 18.32 -7.22
C ILE A 152 -0.26 17.15 -7.80
N ILE A 153 0.05 15.91 -7.42
CA ILE A 153 -0.68 14.71 -7.89
C ILE A 153 -2.16 14.78 -7.49
N GLY A 154 -2.45 15.21 -6.27
CA GLY A 154 -3.81 15.35 -5.74
C GLY A 154 -4.64 16.41 -6.47
N PHE A 155 -4.07 17.60 -6.67
CA PHE A 155 -4.71 18.70 -7.41
C PHE A 155 -4.93 18.35 -8.88
N LEU A 156 -3.98 17.64 -9.51
CA LEU A 156 -4.14 17.11 -10.87
C LEU A 156 -5.11 15.91 -10.97
N ARG A 157 -5.68 15.46 -9.84
CA ARG A 157 -6.60 14.32 -9.75
C ARG A 157 -6.03 13.02 -10.35
N LEU A 158 -4.72 12.83 -10.20
CA LEU A 158 -4.00 11.66 -10.71
C LEU A 158 -4.08 10.43 -9.78
N GLY A 159 -5.02 10.42 -8.83
CA GLY A 159 -5.19 9.30 -7.90
C GLY A 159 -5.57 7.96 -8.55
N TRP A 160 -6.03 8.00 -9.80
CA TRP A 160 -6.32 6.80 -10.59
C TRP A 160 -5.07 6.00 -10.97
N ILE A 161 -3.89 6.63 -11.06
CA ILE A 161 -2.63 5.95 -11.41
C ILE A 161 -2.31 4.85 -10.40
N PHE A 162 -2.63 5.08 -9.12
CA PHE A 162 -2.41 4.09 -8.06
C PHE A 162 -3.38 2.89 -8.12
N ASN A 163 -4.40 2.91 -8.99
CA ASN A 163 -5.20 1.71 -9.29
C ASN A 163 -4.45 0.72 -10.18
N LEU A 164 -3.35 1.14 -10.82
CA LEU A 164 -2.55 0.29 -11.71
C LEU A 164 -1.60 -0.63 -10.96
N ILE A 165 -1.58 -0.60 -9.61
CA ILE A 165 -0.71 -1.42 -8.78
C ILE A 165 -1.54 -2.57 -8.19
N PRO A 166 -1.33 -3.82 -8.66
CA PRO A 166 -2.18 -4.93 -8.24
C PRO A 166 -1.93 -5.38 -6.80
N SER A 167 -2.95 -6.00 -6.19
CA SER A 167 -2.88 -6.55 -4.82
C SER A 167 -1.70 -7.53 -4.59
N PRO A 168 -1.31 -8.41 -5.55
CA PRO A 168 -0.14 -9.28 -5.38
C PRO A 168 1.16 -8.49 -5.16
N VAL A 169 1.36 -7.38 -5.87
CA VAL A 169 2.53 -6.50 -5.71
C VAL A 169 2.55 -5.90 -4.31
N ILE A 170 1.43 -5.32 -3.86
CA ILE A 170 1.31 -4.70 -2.54
C ILE A 170 1.56 -5.71 -1.42
N SER A 171 0.93 -6.89 -1.51
CA SER A 171 1.07 -7.94 -0.49
C SER A 171 2.48 -8.53 -0.45
N GLY A 172 3.12 -8.75 -1.61
CA GLY A 172 4.51 -9.20 -1.71
C GLY A 172 5.46 -8.18 -1.08
N TYR A 173 5.26 -6.91 -1.42
CA TYR A 173 6.06 -5.80 -0.90
C TYR A 173 5.92 -5.60 0.61
N ILE A 174 4.70 -5.66 1.16
CA ILE A 174 4.48 -5.61 2.61
C ILE A 174 5.18 -6.79 3.29
N THR A 175 5.06 -8.00 2.75
CA THR A 175 5.70 -9.21 3.30
C THR A 175 7.22 -9.08 3.30
N ALA A 176 7.79 -8.61 2.18
CA ALA A 176 9.21 -8.31 2.02
C ALA A 176 9.70 -7.27 3.03
N SER A 177 8.92 -6.20 3.24
CA SER A 177 9.22 -5.15 4.21
C SER A 177 9.19 -5.68 5.65
N VAL A 178 8.20 -6.52 6.00
CA VAL A 178 8.11 -7.15 7.33
C VAL A 178 9.34 -8.02 7.62
N ILE A 179 9.78 -8.83 6.64
CA ILE A 179 10.98 -9.67 6.76
C ILE A 179 12.23 -8.79 6.95
N THR A 180 12.40 -7.79 6.10
CA THR A 180 13.54 -6.85 6.14
C THR A 180 13.64 -6.12 7.47
N ILE A 181 12.52 -5.57 7.96
CA ILE A 181 12.47 -4.86 9.24
C ILE A 181 12.74 -5.82 10.39
N SER A 182 12.15 -7.01 10.39
CA SER A 182 12.37 -8.00 11.46
C SER A 182 13.83 -8.39 11.58
N ILE A 183 14.50 -8.64 10.45
CA ILE A 183 15.94 -8.95 10.39
C ILE A 183 16.77 -7.74 10.85
N GLY A 184 16.43 -6.53 10.39
CA GLY A 184 17.11 -5.29 10.79
C GLY A 184 17.01 -4.95 12.28
N GLN A 185 16.01 -5.48 12.99
CA GLN A 185 15.85 -5.28 14.43
C GLN A 185 16.59 -6.32 15.29
N LEU A 186 17.06 -7.44 14.72
CA LEU A 186 17.79 -8.46 15.48
C LEU A 186 19.07 -7.90 16.16
N PRO A 187 19.92 -7.11 15.49
CA PRO A 187 21.09 -6.53 16.14
C PRO A 187 20.76 -5.63 17.36
N PHE A 188 19.69 -4.85 17.28
CA PHE A 188 19.24 -4.01 18.39
C PHE A 188 18.61 -4.81 19.54
N LEU A 189 17.91 -5.90 19.21
CA LEU A 189 17.42 -6.86 20.20
C LEU A 189 18.58 -7.48 21.00
N PHE A 190 19.75 -7.66 20.38
CA PHE A 190 20.94 -8.24 21.02
C PHE A 190 21.92 -7.23 21.65
N GLY A 191 21.64 -5.93 21.54
CA GLY A 191 22.43 -4.87 22.18
C GLY A 191 23.67 -4.39 21.41
N PHE A 192 23.87 -4.87 20.18
CA PHE A 192 24.96 -4.45 19.29
C PHE A 192 24.47 -3.81 17.98
N GLY A 193 23.23 -3.31 17.96
CA GLY A 193 22.64 -2.78 16.72
C GLY A 193 23.33 -1.56 16.13
N HIS A 194 24.05 -0.78 16.94
CA HIS A 194 24.87 0.33 16.46
C HIS A 194 26.14 -0.11 15.69
N ASP A 195 26.55 -1.37 15.84
CA ASP A 195 27.72 -1.93 15.15
C ASP A 195 27.36 -2.49 13.76
N VAL A 196 26.07 -2.60 13.44
CA VAL A 196 25.58 -3.22 12.21
C VAL A 196 24.84 -2.20 11.36
N VAL A 197 25.17 -2.15 10.06
CA VAL A 197 24.49 -1.26 9.12
C VAL A 197 23.14 -1.86 8.73
N VAL A 198 22.10 -1.56 9.51
CA VAL A 198 20.73 -2.10 9.34
C VAL A 198 20.00 -1.61 8.07
N THR A 199 20.60 -0.70 7.30
CA THR A 199 20.09 -0.27 5.99
C THR A 199 20.60 -1.13 4.82
N ASN A 200 21.52 -2.06 5.08
CA ASN A 200 21.96 -3.04 4.09
C ASN A 200 20.82 -4.00 3.68
N PRO A 201 20.96 -4.70 2.54
CA PRO A 201 20.05 -5.80 2.21
C PRO A 201 19.99 -6.86 3.32
N PRO A 202 18.82 -7.49 3.55
CA PRO A 202 18.60 -8.44 4.64
C PRO A 202 19.65 -9.56 4.72
N TYR A 203 20.07 -10.14 3.59
CA TYR A 203 21.08 -11.21 3.60
C TYR A 203 22.42 -10.76 4.23
N ARG A 204 22.84 -9.51 4.00
CA ARG A 204 24.07 -8.96 4.61
C ARG A 204 23.89 -8.73 6.10
N ILE A 205 22.73 -8.21 6.49
CA ILE A 205 22.42 -8.02 7.92
C ILE A 205 22.49 -9.36 8.67
N ILE A 206 21.97 -10.45 8.10
CA ILE A 206 22.08 -11.79 8.69
C ILE A 206 23.54 -12.20 8.85
N ILE A 207 24.37 -12.01 7.82
CA ILE A 207 25.80 -12.34 7.88
C ILE A 207 26.51 -11.51 8.95
N ASP A 208 26.28 -10.20 8.98
CA ASP A 208 26.89 -9.26 9.92
C ASP A 208 26.42 -9.53 11.37
N PHE A 209 25.17 -9.97 11.53
CA PHE A 209 24.61 -10.41 12.80
C PHE A 209 25.36 -11.63 13.35
N PHE A 210 25.52 -12.69 12.55
CA PHE A 210 26.25 -13.88 12.98
C PHE A 210 27.74 -13.60 13.23
N ARG A 211 28.35 -12.68 12.49
CA ARG A 211 29.74 -12.23 12.77
C ARG A 211 29.86 -11.48 14.10
N SER A 212 28.83 -10.73 14.49
CA SER A 212 28.85 -9.86 15.66
C SER A 212 28.24 -10.49 16.92
N ILE A 213 27.78 -11.75 16.85
CA ILE A 213 27.06 -12.42 17.93
C ILE A 213 27.86 -12.50 19.24
N ASN A 214 29.19 -12.50 19.17
CA ASN A 214 30.07 -12.50 20.35
C ASN A 214 30.02 -11.18 21.14
N LYS A 215 29.50 -10.10 20.56
CA LYS A 215 29.34 -8.78 21.21
C LYS A 215 28.00 -8.61 21.93
N THR A 216 27.29 -9.71 22.16
CA THR A 216 25.97 -9.71 22.78
C THR A 216 26.01 -9.10 24.19
N LYS A 217 25.04 -8.23 24.48
CA LYS A 217 24.85 -7.61 25.80
C LYS A 217 23.64 -8.19 26.54
N ILE A 218 23.45 -7.76 27.79
CA ILE A 218 22.28 -8.10 28.63
C ILE A 218 20.96 -7.68 27.97
N ASP A 219 21.01 -6.72 27.04
CA ASP A 219 19.92 -6.33 26.13
C ASP A 219 19.12 -7.51 25.56
N VAL A 220 19.77 -8.65 25.23
CA VAL A 220 19.08 -9.86 24.73
C VAL A 220 18.01 -10.35 25.68
N VAL A 221 18.32 -10.39 26.98
CA VAL A 221 17.40 -10.92 27.98
C VAL A 221 16.15 -10.04 28.05
N ILE A 222 16.35 -8.71 28.08
CA ILE A 222 15.26 -7.73 28.07
C ILE A 222 14.44 -7.87 26.78
N GLY A 223 15.11 -7.96 25.64
CA GLY A 223 14.49 -8.10 24.32
C GLY A 223 13.66 -9.37 24.19
N LEU A 224 14.21 -10.54 24.55
CA LEU A 224 13.54 -11.84 24.45
C LEU A 224 12.39 -11.97 25.44
N ILE A 225 12.53 -11.48 26.66
CA ILE A 225 11.43 -11.44 27.64
C ILE A 225 10.31 -10.53 27.13
N SER A 226 10.64 -9.35 26.62
CA SER A 226 9.67 -8.41 26.03
C SER A 226 8.95 -9.03 24.85
N LEU A 227 9.68 -9.68 23.94
CA LEU A 227 9.11 -10.33 22.76
C LEU A 227 8.19 -11.49 23.16
N SER A 228 8.63 -12.32 24.10
CA SER A 228 7.84 -13.44 24.64
C SER A 228 6.57 -12.95 25.33
N PHE A 229 6.66 -11.92 26.17
CA PHE A 229 5.51 -11.28 26.81
C PHE A 229 4.52 -10.74 25.78
N LEU A 230 5.00 -10.04 24.76
CA LEU A 230 4.18 -9.48 23.70
C LEU A 230 3.41 -10.57 22.94
N PHE A 231 4.07 -11.68 22.57
CA PHE A 231 3.41 -12.81 21.91
C PHE A 231 2.44 -13.54 22.83
N ALA A 232 2.83 -13.80 24.08
CA ALA A 232 1.96 -14.41 25.09
C ALA A 232 0.68 -13.59 25.28
N MET A 233 0.80 -12.27 25.41
CA MET A 233 -0.35 -11.37 25.51
C MET A 233 -1.22 -11.40 24.24
N LYS A 234 -0.62 -11.38 23.05
CA LYS A 234 -1.36 -11.42 21.79
C LYS A 234 -2.16 -12.71 21.63
N PHE A 235 -1.52 -13.87 21.79
CA PHE A 235 -2.16 -15.16 21.60
C PHE A 235 -3.09 -15.51 22.78
N GLY A 236 -2.66 -15.24 24.02
CA GLY A 236 -3.45 -15.45 25.22
C GLY A 236 -4.74 -14.62 25.22
N CYS A 237 -4.66 -13.30 24.98
CA CYS A 237 -5.86 -12.46 24.91
C CYS A 237 -6.77 -12.86 23.74
N SER A 238 -6.21 -13.23 22.58
CA SER A 238 -7.03 -13.68 21.45
C SER A 238 -7.71 -15.03 21.71
N TYR A 239 -7.07 -15.93 22.46
CA TYR A 239 -7.66 -17.20 22.88
C TYR A 239 -8.78 -16.97 23.91
N LEU A 240 -8.52 -16.14 24.92
CA LEU A 240 -9.49 -15.78 25.96
C LEU A 240 -10.69 -15.02 25.39
N GLU A 241 -10.47 -14.15 24.38
CA GLU A 241 -11.54 -13.46 23.64
C GLU A 241 -12.54 -14.45 23.01
N LYS A 242 -12.04 -15.58 22.50
CA LYS A 242 -12.87 -16.64 21.90
C LYS A 242 -13.52 -17.55 22.94
N ARG A 243 -12.79 -17.89 24.00
CA ARG A 243 -13.26 -18.83 25.04
C ARG A 243 -14.29 -18.21 25.98
N TYR A 244 -14.10 -16.95 26.38
CA TYR A 244 -14.94 -16.26 27.35
C TYR A 244 -15.66 -15.07 26.73
N SER A 245 -16.75 -15.34 26.00
CA SER A 245 -17.53 -14.31 25.29
C SER A 245 -18.02 -13.17 26.20
N LYS A 246 -18.32 -13.46 27.48
CA LYS A 246 -18.76 -12.44 28.47
C LYS A 246 -17.73 -11.32 28.69
N TYR A 247 -16.44 -11.63 28.65
CA TYR A 247 -15.35 -10.66 28.92
C TYR A 247 -14.59 -10.25 27.66
N LYS A 248 -15.20 -10.47 26.47
CA LYS A 248 -14.59 -10.19 25.17
C LYS A 248 -13.97 -8.79 25.07
N LYS A 249 -14.71 -7.75 25.50
CA LYS A 249 -14.25 -6.36 25.47
C LYS A 249 -13.01 -6.13 26.35
N LEU A 250 -12.98 -6.73 27.54
CA LEU A 250 -11.86 -6.60 28.47
C LEU A 250 -10.59 -7.20 27.88
N PHE A 251 -10.65 -8.45 27.39
CA PHE A 251 -9.50 -9.11 26.76
C PHE A 251 -9.04 -8.40 25.49
N PHE A 252 -9.97 -7.81 24.73
CA PHE A 252 -9.64 -6.98 23.59
C PHE A 252 -8.79 -5.77 23.99
N PHE A 253 -9.22 -4.96 24.96
CA PHE A 253 -8.48 -3.77 25.41
C PHE A 253 -7.15 -4.12 26.08
N ILE A 254 -7.09 -5.18 26.88
CA ILE A 254 -5.84 -5.69 27.47
C ILE A 254 -4.88 -6.13 26.37
N GLY A 255 -5.37 -6.89 25.38
CA GLY A 255 -4.57 -7.35 24.25
C GLY A 255 -4.00 -6.23 23.38
N ILE A 256 -4.73 -5.12 23.25
CA ILE A 256 -4.26 -3.91 22.53
C ILE A 256 -3.19 -3.17 23.33
N SER A 257 -3.41 -3.03 24.64
CA SER A 257 -2.53 -2.30 25.55
C SER A 257 -1.19 -3.00 25.78
N ARG A 258 -0.97 -4.19 25.22
CA ARG A 258 0.28 -4.96 25.36
C ARG A 258 1.55 -4.14 25.04
N TYR A 259 1.50 -3.23 24.07
CA TYR A 259 2.65 -2.40 23.71
C TYR A 259 3.01 -1.41 24.82
N ILE A 260 2.03 -0.66 25.33
CA ILE A 260 2.26 0.30 26.40
C ILE A 260 2.60 -0.41 27.72
N ILE A 261 1.95 -1.54 28.02
CA ILE A 261 2.26 -2.35 29.22
C ILE A 261 3.70 -2.86 29.15
N CYS A 262 4.12 -3.42 28.00
CA CYS A 262 5.48 -3.91 27.81
C CYS A 262 6.51 -2.79 28.02
N ILE A 263 6.29 -1.61 27.41
CA ILE A 263 7.22 -0.48 27.58
C ILE A 263 7.23 0.03 29.02
N LEU A 264 6.08 0.25 29.66
CA LEU A 264 6.02 0.76 31.03
C LEU A 264 6.71 -0.17 32.03
N VAL A 265 6.45 -1.48 31.94
CA VAL A 265 7.08 -2.48 32.83
C VAL A 265 8.60 -2.51 32.62
N ASN A 266 9.06 -2.58 31.37
CA ASN A 266 10.50 -2.58 31.08
C ASN A 266 11.19 -1.28 31.49
N THR A 267 10.51 -0.14 31.32
CA THR A 267 11.04 1.18 31.73
C THR A 267 11.14 1.28 33.24
N PHE A 268 10.15 0.77 33.97
CA PHE A 268 10.18 0.75 35.43
C PHE A 268 11.32 -0.13 35.95
N ILE A 269 11.47 -1.34 35.40
CA ILE A 269 12.59 -2.24 35.74
C ILE A 269 13.93 -1.59 35.38
N SER A 270 14.02 -0.95 34.21
CA SER A 270 15.21 -0.24 33.78
C SER A 270 15.59 0.89 34.74
N TRP A 271 14.62 1.72 35.12
CA TRP A 271 14.81 2.79 36.09
C TRP A 271 15.31 2.28 37.44
N LEU A 272 14.75 1.17 37.96
CA LEU A 272 15.20 0.56 39.21
C LEU A 272 16.68 0.12 39.17
N ILE A 273 17.15 -0.37 38.02
CA ILE A 273 18.54 -0.81 37.82
C ILE A 273 19.49 0.39 37.62
N LEU A 274 19.03 1.43 36.91
CA LEU A 274 19.86 2.54 36.48
C LEU A 274 19.95 3.69 37.50
N ARG A 275 18.97 3.85 38.40
CA ARG A 275 18.91 4.99 39.35
C ARG A 275 20.16 5.18 40.21
N ASN A 276 20.93 4.12 40.46
CA ASN A 276 22.14 4.14 41.29
C ASN A 276 23.44 4.07 40.46
N LYS A 277 23.36 4.16 39.13
CA LYS A 277 24.50 4.04 38.22
C LYS A 277 24.69 5.32 37.41
N SER A 278 25.95 5.65 37.15
CA SER A 278 26.31 6.74 36.21
C SER A 278 26.10 6.30 34.76
N GLU A 279 25.79 7.26 33.87
CA GLU A 279 25.46 7.04 32.45
C GLU A 279 26.51 6.20 31.70
N ASN A 280 27.79 6.32 32.07
CA ASN A 280 28.89 5.60 31.44
C ASN A 280 28.93 4.10 31.78
N ASN A 281 28.26 3.67 32.85
CA ASN A 281 28.30 2.30 33.37
C ASN A 281 26.95 1.56 33.21
N PHE A 282 26.17 1.94 32.20
CA PHE A 282 24.89 1.29 31.93
C PHE A 282 25.10 -0.14 31.39
N PRO A 283 24.46 -1.16 32.00
CA PRO A 283 24.63 -2.55 31.60
C PRO A 283 23.93 -2.92 30.28
N PHE A 284 23.02 -2.07 29.80
CA PHE A 284 22.26 -2.24 28.57
C PHE A 284 21.95 -0.88 27.94
N THR A 285 21.50 -0.89 26.69
CA THR A 285 21.30 0.34 25.89
C THR A 285 19.90 0.92 26.12
N VAL A 286 19.83 2.23 26.38
CA VAL A 286 18.56 2.97 26.54
C VAL A 286 18.42 4.07 25.50
N VAL A 287 17.19 4.57 25.33
CA VAL A 287 16.84 5.64 24.37
C VAL A 287 17.57 6.95 24.67
N LYS A 288 17.84 7.26 25.95
CA LYS A 288 18.44 8.53 26.42
C LYS A 288 17.49 9.74 26.25
N THR A 289 18.06 10.94 26.28
CA THR A 289 17.33 12.21 26.35
C THR A 289 16.37 12.42 25.19
N VAL A 290 15.09 12.60 25.52
CA VAL A 290 14.03 13.02 24.61
C VAL A 290 13.60 14.44 25.01
N PRO A 291 13.70 15.45 24.14
CA PRO A 291 13.40 16.82 24.49
C PRO A 291 11.90 17.01 24.78
N ASN A 292 11.61 17.82 25.82
CA ASN A 292 10.23 18.13 26.20
C ASN A 292 9.57 19.07 25.19
N GLY A 293 8.39 18.69 24.71
CA GLY A 293 7.57 19.50 23.81
C GLY A 293 8.10 19.59 22.37
N LEU A 294 7.62 20.61 21.65
CA LEU A 294 7.97 20.87 20.25
C LEU A 294 9.20 21.78 20.16
N LYS A 295 10.40 21.19 20.23
CA LYS A 295 11.68 21.92 20.20
C LYS A 295 12.28 22.08 18.80
N HIS A 296 11.82 21.28 17.85
CA HIS A 296 12.39 21.19 16.50
C HIS A 296 11.52 21.88 15.44
N ILE A 297 10.95 23.04 15.79
CA ILE A 297 10.25 23.89 14.84
C ILE A 297 11.30 24.63 14.01
N LYS A 298 11.53 24.17 12.78
CA LYS A 298 12.53 24.75 11.88
C LYS A 298 12.07 24.67 10.44
N VAL A 299 12.54 25.62 9.62
CA VAL A 299 12.38 25.54 8.16
C VAL A 299 13.39 24.50 7.62
N PRO A 300 12.95 23.53 6.80
CA PRO A 300 13.87 22.59 6.17
C PRO A 300 14.92 23.32 5.31
N PRO A 301 16.18 22.85 5.25
CA PRO A 301 17.19 23.52 4.45
C PRO A 301 16.87 23.41 2.95
N LEU A 302 16.78 24.57 2.29
CA LEU A 302 16.43 24.68 0.86
C LEU A 302 17.63 24.93 -0.04
N ALA A 303 18.81 24.41 0.33
CA ALA A 303 19.98 24.53 -0.51
C ALA A 303 19.77 23.80 -1.85
N SER A 304 20.02 24.48 -2.97
CA SER A 304 19.75 23.98 -4.33
C SER A 304 20.32 22.57 -4.58
N ASN A 305 21.55 22.33 -4.12
CA ASN A 305 22.22 21.03 -4.24
C ASN A 305 21.48 19.92 -3.49
N LEU A 306 21.06 20.17 -2.24
CA LEU A 306 20.31 19.20 -1.44
C LEU A 306 18.95 18.92 -2.09
N VAL A 307 18.25 19.97 -2.51
CA VAL A 307 16.94 19.85 -3.17
C VAL A 307 17.02 18.99 -4.42
N PHE A 308 18.02 19.21 -5.27
CA PHE A 308 18.22 18.41 -6.49
C PHE A 308 18.41 16.91 -6.20
N VAL A 309 19.28 16.59 -5.23
CA VAL A 309 19.55 15.19 -4.86
C VAL A 309 18.35 14.54 -4.17
N VAL A 310 17.60 15.30 -3.36
CA VAL A 310 16.34 14.85 -2.76
C VAL A 310 15.32 14.53 -3.85
N LEU A 311 15.08 15.45 -4.79
CA LEU A 311 14.11 15.26 -5.87
C LEU A 311 14.44 14.03 -6.73
N LYS A 312 15.71 13.78 -7.04
CA LYS A 312 16.19 12.58 -7.76
C LYS A 312 15.81 11.27 -7.06
N ASN A 313 15.78 11.27 -5.72
CA ASN A 313 15.54 10.07 -4.91
C ASN A 313 14.11 10.00 -4.32
N LEU A 314 13.26 11.00 -4.59
CA LEU A 314 11.98 11.18 -3.93
C LEU A 314 10.89 10.20 -4.39
N TYR A 315 11.01 9.69 -5.63
CA TYR A 315 9.96 8.92 -6.30
C TYR A 315 9.49 7.72 -5.47
N ILE A 316 10.40 7.02 -4.78
CA ILE A 316 10.06 5.85 -3.99
C ILE A 316 9.24 6.20 -2.74
N ILE A 317 9.60 7.30 -2.06
CA ILE A 317 8.89 7.80 -0.89
C ILE A 317 7.46 8.19 -1.28
N ILE A 318 7.28 8.86 -2.42
CA ILE A 318 5.95 9.25 -2.92
C ILE A 318 5.11 8.02 -3.25
N ILE A 319 5.66 7.11 -4.07
CA ILE A 319 4.94 5.92 -4.53
C ILE A 319 4.49 5.10 -3.33
N VAL A 320 5.40 4.79 -2.40
CA VAL A 320 5.06 3.94 -1.25
C VAL A 320 4.15 4.66 -0.26
N SER A 321 4.40 5.92 0.07
CA SER A 321 3.54 6.69 0.97
C SER A 321 2.10 6.75 0.45
N LEU A 322 1.91 7.09 -0.82
CA LEU A 322 0.58 7.20 -1.42
C LEU A 322 -0.08 5.83 -1.61
N LEU A 323 0.67 4.80 -2.01
CA LEU A 323 0.15 3.45 -2.13
C LEU A 323 -0.32 2.88 -0.80
N GLU A 324 0.48 3.02 0.26
CA GLU A 324 0.13 2.51 1.59
C GLU A 324 -1.16 3.18 2.06
N HIS A 325 -1.24 4.52 1.96
CA HIS A 325 -2.42 5.27 2.34
C HIS A 325 -3.67 4.92 1.54
N LEU A 326 -3.59 4.92 0.20
CA LEU A 326 -4.75 4.65 -0.66
C LEU A 326 -5.25 3.23 -0.54
N SER A 327 -4.35 2.27 -0.31
CA SER A 327 -4.73 0.87 -0.09
C SER A 327 -5.50 0.70 1.21
N ILE A 328 -5.09 1.40 2.27
CA ILE A 328 -5.80 1.43 3.56
C ILE A 328 -7.16 2.08 3.38
N ALA A 329 -7.19 3.27 2.81
CA ALA A 329 -8.41 4.02 2.59
C ALA A 329 -9.42 3.12 1.85
N LYS A 330 -9.11 2.69 0.62
CA LYS A 330 -10.01 1.84 -0.20
C LYS A 330 -10.47 0.57 0.51
N SER A 331 -9.58 -0.09 1.24
CA SER A 331 -9.93 -1.28 2.02
C SER A 331 -11.01 -0.97 3.05
N PHE A 332 -10.81 0.06 3.89
CA PHE A 332 -11.79 0.42 4.92
C PHE A 332 -13.07 1.02 4.34
N GLY A 333 -13.01 1.80 3.26
CA GLY A 333 -14.21 2.27 2.56
C GLY A 333 -15.07 1.12 2.06
N ARG A 334 -14.46 0.08 1.49
CA ARG A 334 -15.17 -1.14 1.06
C ARG A 334 -15.75 -1.92 2.24
N PHE A 335 -14.99 -2.10 3.32
CA PHE A 335 -15.45 -2.85 4.50
C PHE A 335 -16.57 -2.15 5.27
N ASN A 336 -16.52 -0.81 5.36
CA ASN A 336 -17.46 -0.01 6.14
C ASN A 336 -18.55 0.66 5.29
N GLY A 337 -18.58 0.41 3.97
CA GLY A 337 -19.66 0.84 3.08
C GLY A 337 -19.68 2.32 2.74
N TYR A 338 -18.54 3.00 2.67
CA TYR A 338 -18.44 4.40 2.24
C TYR A 338 -17.51 4.60 1.03
N LYS A 339 -17.83 5.60 0.22
CA LYS A 339 -17.03 5.96 -0.96
C LYS A 339 -15.85 6.84 -0.55
N ILE A 340 -14.71 6.56 -1.14
CA ILE A 340 -13.47 7.30 -0.92
C ILE A 340 -13.08 8.00 -2.21
N ASP A 341 -12.62 9.24 -2.08
CA ASP A 341 -11.99 9.97 -3.18
C ASP A 341 -10.47 9.85 -3.06
N PRO A 342 -9.81 9.06 -3.92
CA PRO A 342 -8.36 8.91 -3.91
C PRO A 342 -7.61 10.23 -4.06
N SER A 343 -8.12 11.19 -4.84
CA SER A 343 -7.43 12.46 -5.07
C SER A 343 -7.47 13.32 -3.82
N GLN A 344 -8.60 13.35 -3.12
CA GLN A 344 -8.73 14.07 -1.85
C GLN A 344 -7.86 13.46 -0.74
N GLU A 345 -7.75 12.13 -0.68
CA GLU A 345 -6.85 11.44 0.26
C GLU A 345 -5.37 11.77 -0.03
N ILE A 346 -4.97 11.86 -1.30
CA ILE A 346 -3.63 12.31 -1.69
C ILE A 346 -3.38 13.76 -1.25
N ILE A 347 -4.37 14.66 -1.43
CA ILE A 347 -4.28 16.05 -0.94
C ILE A 347 -4.10 16.06 0.58
N ALA A 348 -4.87 15.26 1.33
CA ALA A 348 -4.77 15.19 2.78
C ALA A 348 -3.36 14.76 3.25
N ILE A 349 -2.75 13.76 2.60
CA ILE A 349 -1.35 13.37 2.87
C ILE A 349 -0.37 14.45 2.45
N GLY A 350 -0.59 15.08 1.30
CA GLY A 350 0.23 16.17 0.79
C GLY A 350 0.30 17.35 1.75
N VAL A 351 -0.85 17.85 2.23
CA VAL A 351 -0.92 18.93 3.23
C VAL A 351 -0.26 18.49 4.54
N THR A 352 -0.54 17.27 5.00
CA THR A 352 0.03 16.73 6.25
C THR A 352 1.56 16.74 6.24
N ASN A 353 2.18 16.28 5.16
CA ASN A 353 3.64 16.24 5.04
C ASN A 353 4.24 17.63 4.78
N THR A 354 3.57 18.47 3.97
CA THR A 354 4.04 19.84 3.70
C THR A 354 4.05 20.68 4.98
N ILE A 355 2.97 20.65 5.78
CA ILE A 355 2.92 21.38 7.06
C ILE A 355 3.81 20.72 8.10
N GLY A 356 3.85 19.39 8.14
CA GLY A 356 4.57 18.64 9.16
C GLY A 356 6.07 18.88 9.17
N CYS A 357 6.69 19.10 8.02
CA CYS A 357 8.13 19.33 7.95
C CYS A 357 8.59 20.52 8.83
N PHE A 358 7.76 21.57 8.94
CA PHE A 358 8.05 22.75 9.77
C PHE A 358 7.95 22.49 11.27
N LEU A 359 7.25 21.42 11.65
CA LEU A 359 7.04 20.99 13.04
C LEU A 359 7.94 19.81 13.44
N GLY A 360 8.96 19.51 12.62
CA GLY A 360 9.86 18.37 12.84
C GLY A 360 9.22 17.02 12.55
N ALA A 361 8.12 16.96 11.78
CA ALA A 361 7.60 15.70 11.30
C ALA A 361 8.46 15.14 10.15
N ILE A 362 8.53 13.82 10.10
CA ILE A 362 9.07 13.04 9.00
C ILE A 362 7.92 12.65 8.05
N PRO A 363 8.17 12.03 6.89
CA PRO A 363 7.11 11.59 5.99
C PRO A 363 6.10 10.69 6.73
N ALA A 364 4.83 11.14 6.74
CA ALA A 364 3.71 10.48 7.36
C ALA A 364 2.83 9.82 6.29
N THR A 365 2.30 8.65 6.61
CA THR A 365 1.30 7.94 5.81
C THR A 365 0.32 7.16 6.69
N GLY A 366 -0.68 6.54 6.07
CA GLY A 366 -1.63 5.67 6.75
C GLY A 366 -0.98 4.38 7.24
N SER A 367 -1.38 3.90 8.42
CA SER A 367 -0.91 2.62 8.97
C SER A 367 -2.01 1.57 9.00
N PHE A 368 -1.77 0.41 8.38
CA PHE A 368 -2.72 -0.70 8.36
C PHE A 368 -3.08 -1.19 9.77
N SER A 369 -2.08 -1.41 10.64
CA SER A 369 -2.29 -1.95 11.98
C SER A 369 -3.07 -1.00 12.88
N ARG A 370 -2.76 0.30 12.84
CA ARG A 370 -3.43 1.34 13.63
C ARG A 370 -4.83 1.66 13.09
N SER A 371 -5.01 1.68 11.78
CA SER A 371 -6.32 1.91 11.15
C SER A 371 -7.27 0.74 11.40
N ALA A 372 -6.77 -0.50 11.34
CA ALA A 372 -7.56 -1.69 11.72
C ALA A 372 -7.98 -1.67 13.19
N LEU A 373 -7.10 -1.21 14.07
CA LEU A 373 -7.44 -1.02 15.48
C LEU A 373 -8.52 0.05 15.66
N LYS A 374 -8.35 1.21 15.04
CA LYS A 374 -9.30 2.33 15.07
C LYS A 374 -10.69 1.92 14.55
N ALA A 375 -10.73 1.15 13.46
CA ALA A 375 -11.97 0.58 12.92
C ALA A 375 -12.62 -0.42 13.91
N ARG A 376 -11.83 -1.33 14.50
CA ARG A 376 -12.33 -2.32 15.48
C ARG A 376 -12.86 -1.70 16.78
N THR A 377 -12.40 -0.50 17.14
CA THR A 377 -12.93 0.25 18.29
C THR A 377 -14.26 0.96 18.01
N GLY A 378 -14.78 0.87 16.78
CA GLY A 378 -16.05 1.47 16.41
C GLY A 378 -15.98 2.99 16.22
N VAL A 379 -14.87 3.49 15.65
CA VAL A 379 -14.70 4.92 15.37
C VAL A 379 -15.85 5.45 14.49
N LEU A 380 -16.33 6.65 14.82
CA LEU A 380 -17.49 7.24 14.16
C LEU A 380 -17.09 8.39 13.23
N THR A 381 -16.08 9.18 13.60
CA THR A 381 -15.60 10.28 12.76
C THR A 381 -14.07 10.39 12.71
N PRO A 382 -13.52 11.15 11.74
CA PRO A 382 -12.11 11.49 11.73
C PRO A 382 -11.62 12.19 13.02
N PHE A 383 -12.50 12.80 13.82
CA PHE A 383 -12.17 13.53 15.05
C PHE A 383 -11.40 12.69 16.10
N ALA A 384 -11.58 11.36 16.10
CA ALA A 384 -10.73 10.46 16.90
C ALA A 384 -9.23 10.68 16.65
N GLY A 385 -8.85 11.16 15.46
CA GLY A 385 -7.50 11.61 15.12
C GLY A 385 -7.01 12.73 16.03
N VAL A 386 -7.80 13.78 16.22
CA VAL A 386 -7.47 14.91 17.11
C VAL A 386 -7.26 14.44 18.55
N ILE A 387 -8.07 13.50 19.02
CA ILE A 387 -7.93 12.93 20.37
C ILE A 387 -6.60 12.17 20.50
N SER A 388 -6.27 11.29 19.56
CA SER A 388 -4.99 10.58 19.58
C SER A 388 -3.80 11.54 19.47
N GLY A 389 -3.86 12.53 18.57
CA GLY A 389 -2.82 13.53 18.37
C GLY A 389 -2.59 14.37 19.63
N SER A 390 -3.66 14.76 20.33
CA SER A 390 -3.60 15.47 21.60
C SER A 390 -2.95 14.62 22.70
N CYS A 391 -3.24 13.32 22.74
CA CYS A 391 -2.60 12.40 23.70
C CYS A 391 -1.08 12.24 23.44
N VAL A 392 -0.66 12.21 22.17
CA VAL A 392 0.76 12.19 21.79
C VAL A 392 1.43 13.52 22.13
N LEU A 393 0.76 14.64 21.91
CA LEU A 393 1.29 15.95 22.32
C LEU A 393 1.46 16.02 23.84
N LEU A 394 0.46 15.56 24.60
CA LEU A 394 0.52 15.51 26.06
C LEU A 394 1.63 14.59 26.55
N SER A 395 1.88 13.46 25.90
CA SER A 395 3.01 12.58 26.26
C SER A 395 4.37 13.23 25.99
N LEU A 396 4.52 14.05 24.95
CA LEU A 396 5.74 14.82 24.68
C LEU A 396 6.04 15.89 25.74
N TYR A 397 5.03 16.37 26.48
CA TYR A 397 5.24 17.33 27.56
C TYR A 397 5.38 16.67 28.94
N LEU A 398 4.69 15.54 29.18
CA LEU A 398 4.62 14.93 30.51
C LEU A 398 5.47 13.65 30.68
N LEU A 399 5.67 12.86 29.62
CA LEU A 399 6.26 11.52 29.72
C LEU A 399 7.71 11.43 29.23
N THR A 400 8.30 12.53 28.76
CA THR A 400 9.69 12.56 28.29
C THR A 400 10.74 12.16 29.34
N PRO A 401 10.62 12.47 30.65
CA PRO A 401 11.55 11.93 31.65
C PRO A 401 11.47 10.41 31.76
N VAL A 402 10.27 9.83 31.54
CA VAL A 402 10.06 8.38 31.54
C VAL A 402 10.70 7.74 30.30
N PHE A 403 10.61 8.41 29.15
CA PHE A 403 11.16 7.93 27.89
C PHE A 403 12.68 7.71 27.91
N TYR A 404 13.41 8.45 28.74
CA TYR A 404 14.86 8.30 28.89
C TYR A 404 15.28 6.86 29.24
N TYR A 405 14.52 6.23 30.14
CA TYR A 405 14.83 4.91 30.69
C TYR A 405 14.29 3.74 29.85
N ILE A 406 13.75 3.98 28.65
CA ILE A 406 13.24 2.89 27.80
C ILE A 406 14.43 2.06 27.28
N PRO A 407 14.48 0.74 27.53
CA PRO A 407 15.49 -0.12 26.94
C PRO A 407 15.30 -0.24 25.42
N GLN A 408 16.39 -0.07 24.65
CA GLN A 408 16.35 -0.16 23.20
C GLN A 408 15.95 -1.56 22.69
N ALA A 409 16.33 -2.61 23.44
CA ALA A 409 15.92 -3.98 23.15
C ALA A 409 14.40 -4.20 23.27
N ALA A 410 13.75 -3.55 24.25
CA ALA A 410 12.29 -3.62 24.40
C ALA A 410 11.58 -2.90 23.24
N LEU A 411 12.12 -1.77 22.78
CA LEU A 411 11.63 -1.06 21.60
C LEU A 411 11.76 -1.92 20.33
N SER A 412 12.87 -2.63 20.18
CA SER A 412 13.11 -3.57 19.07
C SER A 412 12.09 -4.72 19.08
N ALA A 413 11.80 -5.28 20.25
CA ALA A 413 10.76 -6.30 20.40
C ALA A 413 9.37 -5.78 20.01
N VAL A 414 9.04 -4.54 20.37
CA VAL A 414 7.80 -3.87 19.94
C VAL A 414 7.74 -3.73 18.42
N ILE A 415 8.84 -3.33 17.77
CA ILE A 415 8.91 -3.20 16.30
C ILE A 415 8.66 -4.56 15.64
N ILE A 416 9.42 -5.60 16.03
CA ILE A 416 9.30 -6.95 15.47
C ILE A 416 7.86 -7.44 15.60
N GLN A 417 7.26 -7.33 16.79
CA GLN A 417 5.89 -7.77 16.98
C GLN A 417 4.87 -6.94 16.18
N ALA A 418 5.08 -5.63 16.04
CA ALA A 418 4.19 -4.74 15.29
C ALA A 418 4.19 -5.05 13.79
N VAL A 419 5.35 -5.32 13.19
CA VAL A 419 5.44 -5.63 11.75
C VAL A 419 4.97 -7.04 11.43
N LEU A 420 5.20 -8.03 12.32
CA LEU A 420 4.75 -9.41 12.09
C LEU A 420 3.22 -9.56 12.01
N VAL A 421 2.45 -8.58 12.52
CA VAL A 421 0.99 -8.54 12.34
C VAL A 421 0.59 -8.22 10.89
N LEU A 422 1.46 -7.55 10.12
CA LEU A 422 1.24 -7.18 8.73
C LEU A 422 1.63 -8.28 7.73
N LEU A 423 2.28 -9.36 8.21
CA LEU A 423 2.72 -10.45 7.36
C LEU A 423 1.52 -11.07 6.62
N THR A 424 1.67 -11.24 5.29
CA THR A 424 0.62 -11.84 4.47
C THR A 424 0.31 -13.25 4.96
N LYS A 425 -0.99 -13.53 5.15
CA LYS A 425 -1.45 -14.82 5.66
C LYS A 425 -1.15 -15.93 4.65
N PRO A 426 -0.72 -17.13 5.09
CA PRO A 426 -0.47 -18.27 4.20
C PRO A 426 -1.67 -18.65 3.32
N SER A 427 -2.90 -18.45 3.82
CA SER A 427 -4.13 -18.71 3.07
C SER A 427 -4.25 -17.84 1.82
N TYR A 428 -3.80 -16.58 1.88
CA TYR A 428 -3.81 -15.68 0.73
C TYR A 428 -2.73 -16.07 -0.29
N VAL A 429 -1.55 -16.47 0.17
CA VAL A 429 -0.47 -16.94 -0.71
C VAL A 429 -0.90 -18.21 -1.47
N LYS A 430 -1.55 -19.15 -0.77
CA LYS A 430 -2.12 -20.35 -1.40
C LYS A 430 -3.22 -20.00 -2.41
N MET A 431 -4.06 -19.01 -2.11
CA MET A 431 -5.08 -18.52 -3.03
C MET A 431 -4.46 -17.94 -4.31
N LEU A 432 -3.38 -17.14 -4.20
CA LEU A 432 -2.67 -16.61 -5.37
C LEU A 432 -2.19 -17.75 -6.28
N TYR A 433 -1.51 -18.75 -5.72
CA TYR A 433 -1.00 -19.89 -6.49
C TYR A 433 -2.12 -20.67 -7.18
N ASN A 434 -3.22 -20.92 -6.48
CA ASN A 434 -4.34 -21.70 -7.01
C ASN A 434 -5.16 -20.97 -8.07
N VAL A 435 -5.26 -19.63 -7.99
CA VAL A 435 -6.03 -18.81 -8.94
C VAL A 435 -5.20 -18.46 -10.17
N ASN A 436 -3.98 -17.97 -9.98
CA ASN A 436 -3.11 -17.55 -11.06
C ASN A 436 -1.63 -17.61 -10.64
N VAL A 437 -0.88 -18.56 -11.20
CA VAL A 437 0.55 -18.75 -10.88
C VAL A 437 1.36 -17.49 -11.16
N LEU A 438 1.01 -16.70 -12.18
CA LEU A 438 1.72 -15.45 -12.49
C LEU A 438 1.61 -14.41 -11.36
N ASP A 439 0.46 -14.33 -10.68
CA ASP A 439 0.29 -13.45 -9.53
C ASP A 439 1.12 -13.91 -8.32
N PHE A 440 1.25 -15.24 -8.14
CA PHE A 440 2.17 -15.81 -7.15
C PHE A 440 3.64 -15.54 -7.48
N VAL A 441 4.02 -15.56 -8.76
CA VAL A 441 5.38 -15.19 -9.21
C VAL A 441 5.64 -13.72 -8.92
N VAL A 442 4.72 -12.80 -9.24
CA VAL A 442 4.84 -11.37 -8.92
C VAL A 442 5.04 -11.14 -7.43
N PHE A 443 4.25 -11.82 -6.58
CA PHE A 443 4.40 -11.79 -5.13
C PHE A 443 5.79 -12.28 -4.69
N SER A 444 6.26 -13.41 -5.23
CA SER A 444 7.53 -14.04 -4.86
C SER A 444 8.74 -13.22 -5.28
N VAL A 445 8.69 -12.61 -6.47
CA VAL A 445 9.73 -11.72 -7.00
C VAL A 445 9.96 -10.53 -6.07
N SER A 446 8.90 -9.96 -5.50
CA SER A 446 9.03 -8.88 -4.51
C SER A 446 9.85 -9.31 -3.29
N ILE A 447 9.59 -10.51 -2.74
CA ILE A 447 10.30 -11.03 -1.57
C ILE A 447 11.76 -11.34 -1.90
N ILE A 448 12.01 -12.01 -3.03
CA ILE A 448 13.36 -12.40 -3.46
C ILE A 448 14.22 -11.14 -3.67
N ILE A 449 13.71 -10.16 -4.42
CA ILE A 449 14.48 -8.93 -4.70
C ILE A 449 14.73 -8.15 -3.42
N ALA A 450 13.76 -8.04 -2.52
CA ALA A 450 13.99 -7.37 -1.24
C ALA A 450 15.04 -8.08 -0.38
N MET A 451 15.10 -9.43 -0.43
CA MET A 451 16.07 -10.21 0.34
C MET A 451 17.50 -9.95 -0.10
N PHE A 452 17.74 -9.77 -1.40
CA PHE A 452 19.07 -9.62 -2.00
C PHE A 452 19.44 -8.17 -2.39
N SER A 453 18.48 -7.26 -2.38
CA SER A 453 18.65 -5.85 -2.79
C SER A 453 17.97 -4.91 -1.78
N THR A 454 17.54 -3.74 -2.24
CA THR A 454 16.78 -2.74 -1.45
C THR A 454 15.28 -2.86 -1.70
N LEU A 455 14.48 -2.31 -0.78
CA LEU A 455 13.02 -2.32 -0.90
C LEU A 455 12.53 -1.53 -2.12
N ASP A 456 13.29 -0.54 -2.56
CA ASP A 456 13.04 0.23 -3.78
C ASP A 456 12.95 -0.68 -5.02
N TRP A 457 13.97 -1.52 -5.22
CA TRP A 457 14.00 -2.43 -6.37
C TRP A 457 12.93 -3.51 -6.27
N SER A 458 12.56 -3.91 -5.05
CA SER A 458 11.51 -4.90 -4.82
C SER A 458 10.16 -4.45 -5.39
N ILE A 459 9.73 -3.22 -5.09
CA ILE A 459 8.45 -2.71 -5.59
C ILE A 459 8.50 -2.41 -7.09
N ILE A 460 9.60 -1.83 -7.59
CA ILE A 460 9.75 -1.50 -9.02
C ILE A 460 9.71 -2.76 -9.88
N ALA A 461 10.48 -3.79 -9.50
CA ALA A 461 10.58 -5.00 -10.30
C ALA A 461 9.29 -5.85 -10.25
N SER A 462 8.64 -5.96 -9.09
CA SER A 462 7.38 -6.69 -8.98
C SER A 462 6.24 -5.98 -9.70
N TRP A 463 6.16 -4.65 -9.59
CA TRP A 463 5.20 -3.86 -10.36
C TRP A 463 5.48 -3.90 -11.86
N GLY A 464 6.74 -3.77 -12.28
CA GLY A 464 7.16 -3.86 -13.67
C GLY A 464 6.84 -5.23 -14.30
N LEU A 465 7.06 -6.32 -13.56
CA LEU A 465 6.66 -7.67 -13.99
C LEU A 465 5.14 -7.78 -14.14
N SER A 466 4.38 -7.21 -13.20
CA SER A 466 2.92 -7.21 -13.28
C SER A 466 2.40 -6.40 -14.48
N LEU A 467 3.00 -5.25 -14.77
CA LEU A 467 2.72 -4.47 -15.98
C LEU A 467 3.08 -5.23 -17.25
N LEU A 468 4.22 -5.92 -17.28
CA LEU A 468 4.62 -6.74 -18.42
C LEU A 468 3.61 -7.86 -18.68
N ILE A 469 3.15 -8.56 -17.63
CA ILE A 469 2.11 -9.59 -17.74
C ILE A 469 0.81 -9.00 -18.30
N LEU A 470 0.41 -7.82 -17.82
CA LEU A 470 -0.77 -7.12 -18.33
C LEU A 470 -0.63 -6.77 -19.82
N LEU A 471 0.52 -6.22 -20.22
CA LEU A 471 0.80 -5.87 -21.62
C LEU A 471 0.80 -7.11 -22.53
N LEU A 472 1.40 -8.21 -22.09
CA LEU A 472 1.39 -9.47 -22.83
C LEU A 472 -0.04 -10.02 -22.98
N ARG A 473 -0.87 -9.93 -21.94
CA ARG A 473 -2.27 -10.35 -22.00
C ARG A 473 -3.09 -9.51 -22.99
N ILE A 474 -2.80 -8.22 -23.05
CA ILE A 474 -3.44 -7.30 -24.00
C ILE A 474 -2.97 -7.58 -25.43
N ALA A 475 -1.67 -7.81 -25.62
CA ALA A 475 -1.05 -8.04 -26.93
C ALA A 475 -1.46 -9.38 -27.56
N PHE A 476 -1.69 -10.41 -26.74
CA PHE A 476 -2.05 -11.76 -27.19
C PHE A 476 -3.44 -12.18 -26.68
N PRO A 477 -4.53 -11.55 -27.16
CA PRO A 477 -5.88 -11.88 -26.75
C PRO A 477 -6.33 -13.24 -27.30
N ARG A 478 -7.26 -13.89 -26.60
CA ARG A 478 -7.90 -15.13 -27.08
C ARG A 478 -8.98 -14.79 -28.11
N ILE A 479 -8.99 -15.54 -29.20
CA ILE A 479 -10.00 -15.45 -30.26
C ILE A 479 -10.74 -16.79 -30.27
N ASP A 480 -12.03 -16.74 -29.98
CA ASP A 480 -12.87 -17.94 -30.01
C ASP A 480 -13.51 -18.08 -31.39
N VAL A 481 -13.42 -19.26 -31.97
CA VAL A 481 -14.25 -19.62 -33.13
C VAL A 481 -15.58 -20.13 -32.61
N LEU A 482 -16.66 -19.59 -33.14
CA LEU A 482 -18.02 -19.90 -32.72
C LEU A 482 -18.62 -21.01 -33.58
N ASN A 483 -19.31 -21.94 -32.91
CA ASN A 483 -20.14 -22.97 -33.51
C ASN A 483 -21.58 -22.79 -33.02
N ARG A 484 -22.56 -23.48 -33.63
CA ARG A 484 -23.97 -23.37 -33.27
C ARG A 484 -24.38 -24.48 -32.31
N LEU A 485 -25.06 -24.12 -31.23
CA LEU A 485 -25.76 -25.05 -30.34
C LEU A 485 -27.25 -24.95 -30.62
N PHE A 486 -27.90 -26.09 -30.81
CA PHE A 486 -29.35 -26.16 -30.91
C PHE A 486 -29.94 -26.19 -29.50
N LEU A 487 -30.73 -25.17 -29.13
CA LEU A 487 -31.55 -25.24 -27.93
C LEU A 487 -32.83 -25.99 -28.29
N THR A 488 -32.94 -27.25 -27.87
CA THR A 488 -34.25 -27.90 -27.75
C THR A 488 -34.95 -27.24 -26.57
N ASP A 489 -36.00 -26.46 -26.83
CA ASP A 489 -36.82 -25.88 -25.78
C ASP A 489 -37.40 -26.99 -24.89
N TYR A 490 -37.43 -26.74 -23.59
CA TYR A 490 -38.17 -27.52 -22.58
C TYR A 490 -39.70 -27.32 -22.72
N TYR A 491 -40.15 -26.58 -23.72
CA TYR A 491 -41.54 -26.31 -24.05
C TYR A 491 -41.82 -26.84 -25.46
N ASP A 492 -42.66 -27.88 -25.55
CA ASP A 492 -43.25 -28.41 -26.78
C ASP A 492 -44.23 -27.39 -27.42
N ASP A 493 -43.75 -26.21 -27.81
CA ASP A 493 -44.55 -25.23 -28.53
C ASP A 493 -44.20 -25.26 -30.03
N PRO A 494 -45.06 -25.81 -30.90
CA PRO A 494 -44.77 -26.01 -32.33
C PRO A 494 -44.66 -24.70 -33.14
N ASN A 495 -44.94 -23.54 -32.54
CA ASN A 495 -44.83 -22.23 -33.18
C ASN A 495 -43.53 -21.46 -32.84
N HIS A 496 -42.66 -22.03 -32.00
CA HIS A 496 -41.39 -21.39 -31.67
C HIS A 496 -40.29 -21.75 -32.68
N ASN A 497 -39.72 -20.72 -33.32
CA ASN A 497 -38.57 -20.90 -34.20
C ASN A 497 -37.38 -21.44 -33.41
N PRO A 498 -36.64 -22.43 -33.93
CA PRO A 498 -35.48 -22.99 -33.24
C PRO A 498 -34.45 -21.89 -32.96
N MET A 499 -34.15 -21.65 -31.68
CA MET A 499 -33.19 -20.63 -31.29
C MET A 499 -31.78 -21.24 -31.26
N HIS A 500 -30.92 -20.79 -32.17
CA HIS A 500 -29.51 -21.17 -32.17
C HIS A 500 -28.71 -20.23 -31.26
N VAL A 501 -27.85 -20.81 -30.42
CA VAL A 501 -26.88 -20.05 -29.63
C VAL A 501 -25.49 -20.30 -30.16
N TYR A 502 -24.72 -19.23 -30.34
CA TYR A 502 -23.33 -19.31 -30.78
C TYR A 502 -22.39 -19.48 -29.59
N VAL A 503 -21.66 -20.59 -29.58
CA VAL A 503 -20.84 -21.03 -28.45
C VAL A 503 -19.41 -21.30 -28.94
N PRO A 504 -18.35 -21.03 -28.14
CA PRO A 504 -16.99 -21.36 -28.54
C PRO A 504 -16.83 -22.85 -28.81
N LYS A 505 -16.20 -23.18 -29.94
CA LYS A 505 -15.95 -24.55 -30.41
C LYS A 505 -15.30 -25.46 -29.37
N HIS A 506 -14.45 -24.92 -28.50
CA HIS A 506 -13.67 -25.67 -27.51
C HIS A 506 -14.11 -25.42 -26.06
N HIS A 507 -15.34 -24.99 -25.83
CA HIS A 507 -15.81 -24.72 -24.47
C HIS A 507 -16.07 -26.05 -23.72
N PRO A 508 -15.46 -26.29 -22.54
CA PRO A 508 -15.48 -27.59 -21.85
C PRO A 508 -16.86 -28.05 -21.39
N SER A 509 -17.83 -27.12 -21.29
CA SER A 509 -19.20 -27.43 -20.85
C SER A 509 -20.10 -28.02 -21.94
N PHE A 510 -19.68 -28.03 -23.21
CA PHE A 510 -20.53 -28.48 -24.33
C PHE A 510 -19.85 -29.62 -25.09
N SER A 511 -20.49 -30.79 -25.13
CA SER A 511 -19.99 -31.99 -25.80
C SER A 511 -20.45 -32.12 -27.26
N THR A 512 -21.63 -31.56 -27.60
CA THR A 512 -22.22 -31.60 -28.94
C THR A 512 -22.50 -30.19 -29.42
N VAL A 513 -21.63 -29.66 -30.28
CA VAL A 513 -21.83 -28.36 -30.94
C VAL A 513 -21.77 -28.59 -32.45
N GLU A 514 -22.78 -28.13 -33.18
CA GLU A 514 -22.81 -28.26 -34.63
C GLU A 514 -21.94 -27.18 -35.30
N SER A 515 -21.34 -27.50 -36.44
CA SER A 515 -20.65 -26.50 -37.26
C SER A 515 -21.63 -25.48 -37.82
N LEU A 516 -21.13 -24.28 -38.10
CA LEU A 516 -21.87 -23.28 -38.86
C LEU A 516 -22.17 -23.80 -40.29
N PRO A 517 -23.19 -23.24 -40.96
CA PRO A 517 -23.44 -23.54 -42.37
C PRO A 517 -22.19 -23.29 -43.24
N ASP A 518 -22.05 -24.08 -44.31
CA ASP A 518 -20.91 -23.98 -45.21
C ASP A 518 -20.74 -22.55 -45.76
N GLY A 519 -19.51 -22.07 -45.76
CA GLY A 519 -19.16 -20.71 -46.17
C GLY A 519 -19.29 -19.63 -45.08
N ILE A 520 -19.80 -19.96 -43.89
CA ILE A 520 -19.94 -19.02 -42.77
C ILE A 520 -18.90 -19.33 -41.69
N LEU A 521 -18.08 -18.34 -41.35
CA LEU A 521 -17.17 -18.37 -40.21
C LEU A 521 -17.54 -17.25 -39.24
N ALA A 522 -17.67 -17.58 -37.96
CA ALA A 522 -17.94 -16.61 -36.92
C ALA A 522 -16.85 -16.64 -35.85
N PHE A 523 -16.35 -15.46 -35.50
CA PHE A 523 -15.31 -15.26 -34.50
C PHE A 523 -15.84 -14.35 -33.40
N ARG A 524 -15.44 -14.65 -32.16
CA ARG A 524 -15.64 -13.77 -31.01
C ARG A 524 -14.30 -13.29 -30.49
N ILE A 525 -14.05 -12.00 -30.65
CA ILE A 525 -12.88 -11.34 -30.08
C ILE A 525 -13.24 -10.99 -28.63
N GLN A 526 -12.49 -11.54 -27.67
CA GLN A 526 -12.78 -11.34 -26.25
C GLN A 526 -12.33 -9.98 -25.72
N GLU A 527 -11.36 -9.35 -26.39
CA GLU A 527 -10.71 -8.11 -25.96
C GLU A 527 -10.93 -6.98 -26.97
N SER A 528 -10.70 -5.74 -26.54
CA SER A 528 -10.75 -4.58 -27.45
C SER A 528 -9.61 -4.64 -28.48
N ILE A 529 -9.90 -4.25 -29.72
CA ILE A 529 -8.90 -4.14 -30.78
C ILE A 529 -8.16 -2.81 -30.62
N ILE A 530 -6.88 -2.89 -30.31
CA ILE A 530 -5.98 -1.76 -30.07
C ILE A 530 -4.64 -1.97 -30.77
N PHE A 531 -3.82 -0.91 -30.84
CA PHE A 531 -2.55 -0.95 -31.57
C PHE A 531 -1.62 -2.16 -31.25
N PRO A 532 -1.51 -2.69 -30.01
CA PRO A 532 -0.63 -3.80 -29.72
C PRO A 532 -1.12 -5.16 -30.23
N ASN A 533 -2.44 -5.33 -30.42
CA ASN A 533 -3.04 -6.63 -30.72
C ASN A 533 -3.72 -6.69 -32.09
N ALA A 534 -3.89 -5.56 -32.79
CA ALA A 534 -4.58 -5.50 -34.07
C ALA A 534 -3.97 -6.43 -35.13
N ASN A 535 -2.63 -6.42 -35.28
CA ASN A 535 -1.94 -7.29 -36.24
C ASN A 535 -2.07 -8.76 -35.84
N TYR A 536 -1.87 -9.08 -34.56
CA TYR A 536 -2.01 -10.44 -34.05
C TYR A 536 -3.42 -11.01 -34.29
N ILE A 537 -4.47 -10.20 -34.03
CA ILE A 537 -5.86 -10.61 -34.28
C ILE A 537 -6.11 -10.84 -35.78
N CYS A 538 -5.62 -9.93 -36.62
CA CYS A 538 -5.75 -10.06 -38.08
C CYS A 538 -5.09 -11.35 -38.58
N ASP A 539 -3.83 -11.59 -38.19
CA ASP A 539 -3.07 -12.76 -38.59
C ASP A 539 -3.75 -14.07 -38.15
N GLN A 540 -4.22 -14.14 -36.90
CA GLN A 540 -4.94 -15.31 -36.39
C GLN A 540 -6.24 -15.61 -37.15
N ILE A 541 -7.04 -14.58 -37.46
CA ILE A 541 -8.28 -14.76 -38.23
C ILE A 541 -7.95 -15.19 -39.66
N VAL A 542 -6.99 -14.52 -40.30
CA VAL A 542 -6.57 -14.82 -41.68
C VAL A 542 -6.00 -16.23 -41.78
N ASP A 543 -5.17 -16.65 -40.83
CA ASP A 543 -4.59 -17.99 -40.81
C ASP A 543 -5.65 -19.05 -40.55
N TYR A 544 -6.62 -18.78 -39.66
CA TYR A 544 -7.75 -19.69 -39.45
C TYR A 544 -8.59 -19.85 -40.72
N VAL A 545 -8.92 -18.74 -41.40
CA VAL A 545 -9.66 -18.77 -42.68
C VAL A 545 -8.87 -19.55 -43.72
N LYS A 546 -7.57 -19.28 -43.88
CA LYS A 546 -6.70 -19.97 -44.86
C LYS A 546 -6.60 -21.48 -44.62
N LEU A 547 -6.69 -21.94 -43.38
CA LEU A 547 -6.61 -23.36 -43.02
C LEU A 547 -7.94 -24.10 -43.18
N ASN A 548 -9.06 -23.44 -42.92
CA ASN A 548 -10.39 -24.08 -42.87
C ASN A 548 -11.26 -23.82 -44.10
N THR A 549 -10.82 -22.96 -45.02
CA THR A 549 -11.52 -22.74 -46.30
C THR A 549 -10.71 -23.31 -47.46
N TYR A 550 -11.41 -23.86 -48.46
CA TYR A 550 -10.78 -24.37 -49.67
C TYR A 550 -10.10 -23.22 -50.40
N ARG A 551 -8.78 -23.31 -50.58
CA ARG A 551 -8.08 -22.42 -51.49
C ARG A 551 -8.42 -22.85 -52.91
N MET A 552 -8.90 -21.93 -53.75
CA MET A 552 -9.01 -22.18 -55.20
C MET A 552 -7.64 -22.47 -55.86
N TYR A 553 -6.50 -22.27 -55.16
CA TYR A 553 -5.16 -22.43 -55.71
C TYR A 553 -4.19 -23.06 -54.69
N LYS A 554 -3.43 -24.09 -55.11
CA LYS A 554 -2.34 -24.69 -54.31
C LYS A 554 -1.15 -23.73 -54.22
N ILE A 555 -0.53 -23.60 -53.04
CA ILE A 555 0.75 -22.88 -52.89
C ILE A 555 1.85 -23.74 -53.53
N PRO A 556 2.69 -23.19 -54.41
CA PRO A 556 3.78 -23.93 -55.02
C PRO A 556 4.82 -24.32 -53.96
N GLU A 557 5.07 -25.62 -53.81
CA GLU A 557 6.05 -26.18 -52.86
C GLU A 557 7.51 -25.87 -53.24
N LYS A 558 7.77 -25.38 -54.46
CA LYS A 558 9.09 -24.94 -54.94
C LYS A 558 8.98 -23.67 -55.80
N LYS A 559 9.99 -22.80 -55.69
CA LYS A 559 10.17 -21.63 -56.58
C LYS A 559 10.21 -22.11 -58.05
N GLY A 560 9.25 -21.67 -58.87
CA GLY A 560 9.22 -21.92 -60.32
C GLY A 560 7.95 -22.57 -60.87
N ASN A 561 7.02 -23.04 -60.03
CA ASN A 561 5.87 -23.81 -60.50
C ASN A 561 4.60 -22.95 -60.71
N TYR A 562 4.64 -22.00 -61.64
CA TYR A 562 3.51 -21.09 -61.95
C TYR A 562 2.64 -21.54 -63.15
N SER A 563 2.95 -22.67 -63.79
CA SER A 563 2.36 -23.05 -65.09
C SER A 563 0.95 -23.66 -65.05
N HIS A 564 0.31 -23.79 -63.88
CA HIS A 564 -1.04 -24.39 -63.77
C HIS A 564 -2.13 -23.44 -63.25
N PHE A 565 -1.90 -22.11 -63.26
CA PHE A 565 -2.83 -21.14 -62.67
C PHE A 565 -4.10 -20.82 -63.50
N PHE A 566 -4.22 -21.30 -64.74
CA PHE A 566 -5.38 -21.04 -65.60
C PHE A 566 -5.96 -22.34 -66.15
N SER A 567 -6.65 -23.10 -65.31
CA SER A 567 -7.62 -24.10 -65.76
C SER A 567 -8.84 -23.99 -64.87
N PHE A 568 -9.78 -23.12 -65.25
CA PHE A 568 -11.13 -23.16 -64.74
C PHE A 568 -11.81 -24.43 -65.29
N LYS A 569 -12.26 -25.30 -64.39
CA LYS A 569 -13.31 -26.27 -64.64
C LYS A 569 -14.27 -26.28 -63.47
#